data_AF-A0A7Z9UNQ7-F1
#
_entry.id   AF-A0A7Z9UNQ7-F1
#
_cell.length_a   1.000
_cell.length_b   1.000
_cell.length_c   1.000
_cell.angle_alpha   90.00
_cell.angle_beta   90.00
_cell.angle_gamma   90.00
#
_symmetry.space_group_name_H-M   'P 1'
#
loop_
_entity.id
_entity.type
_entity.pdbx_description
1 polymer ?
#
loop_
_entity_poly.entity_id
_entity_poly.type
_entity_poly.pdbx_seq_one_letter_code
_entity_poly.pdbx_strand_id
1 'polypeptide(L)'
;MGDYGMPLKKDHSQETPSSAPDNFPSTQKSGWPNPVNILEMRHRVPSFPIEFLPTPFRSLIEDIGDRTQTHYEFSAIPLMVAIGAAIGTSAVLQPKEHDTEWRESPALWGIVIAASGSKKSHPATAALKSSTKLQQKFEEDHNKDLEEYQKEYAAWKANADPDSEAAPHKPIRRTIMVNDATQEALASCKNVLTDFKSLGPSDAGKPARNTCL
;
A
#
# COMPACT_ATOMS: atom_id res chain seq x y z
N MET A 1 37.27 -1.67 69.04
CA MET A 1 38.25 -0.82 68.32
C MET A 1 37.53 -0.18 67.13
N GLY A 2 37.46 1.15 67.09
CA GLY A 2 37.33 1.91 65.83
C GLY A 2 35.93 2.13 65.25
N ASP A 3 35.31 3.21 65.72
CA ASP A 3 34.25 4.01 65.11
C ASP A 3 34.56 4.41 63.64
N TYR A 4 33.57 4.35 62.75
CA TYR A 4 33.63 5.01 61.43
C TYR A 4 32.28 5.65 61.10
N GLY A 5 32.15 6.91 61.53
CA GLY A 5 31.21 7.88 61.01
C GLY A 5 31.57 8.38 59.61
N MET A 6 30.51 8.71 58.87
CA MET A 6 30.37 9.27 57.50
C MET A 6 31.15 10.59 57.22
N PRO A 7 30.89 11.30 56.08
CA PRO A 7 30.99 11.00 54.64
C PRO A 7 31.89 12.06 53.94
N LEU A 8 31.97 12.11 52.60
CA LEU A 8 31.93 13.35 51.78
C LEU A 8 32.19 13.07 50.28
N LYS A 9 31.32 13.65 49.44
CA LYS A 9 31.39 13.69 47.97
C LYS A 9 32.66 14.40 47.49
N LYS A 10 33.23 13.95 46.37
CA LYS A 10 33.94 14.81 45.41
C LYS A 10 33.57 14.42 44.00
N ASP A 11 33.12 15.43 43.27
CA ASP A 11 32.80 15.40 41.85
C ASP A 11 34.02 14.98 41.03
N HIS A 12 33.85 13.98 40.17
CA HIS A 12 34.75 13.74 39.07
C HIS A 12 33.92 13.55 37.80
N SER A 13 33.69 14.69 37.13
CA SER A 13 33.44 14.74 35.70
C SER A 13 34.54 13.95 34.99
N GLN A 14 34.20 12.81 34.39
CA GLN A 14 35.07 12.16 33.43
C GLN A 14 34.59 12.53 32.02
N GLU A 15 35.36 13.42 31.40
CA GLU A 15 35.38 13.64 29.96
C GLU A 15 35.69 12.31 29.26
N THR A 16 34.89 11.95 28.27
CA THR A 16 35.24 10.88 27.32
C THR A 16 35.82 11.53 26.07
N PRO A 17 37.00 11.11 25.60
CA PRO A 17 37.66 11.77 24.47
C PRO A 17 36.99 11.36 23.16
N SER A 18 36.22 12.30 22.61
CA SER A 18 35.79 12.30 21.21
C SER A 18 36.96 12.73 20.33
N SER A 19 37.48 11.83 19.49
CA SER A 19 38.28 12.21 18.33
C SER A 19 38.20 11.14 17.24
N ALA A 20 37.11 11.19 16.47
CA ALA A 20 37.20 10.75 15.07
C ALA A 20 38.04 11.80 14.30
N PRO A 21 38.86 11.39 13.32
CA PRO A 21 39.64 12.36 12.56
C PRO A 21 38.74 13.16 11.61
N ASP A 22 38.31 14.34 12.06
CA ASP A 22 37.67 15.37 11.24
C ASP A 22 38.72 16.05 10.33
N ASN A 23 39.19 15.35 9.31
CA ASN A 23 40.03 15.99 8.30
C ASN A 23 39.59 15.62 6.89
N PHE A 24 38.42 16.14 6.49
CA PHE A 24 38.14 16.37 5.08
C PHE A 24 38.82 17.69 4.70
N PRO A 25 39.70 17.72 3.68
CA PRO A 25 40.29 18.97 3.23
C PRO A 25 39.18 19.86 2.68
N SER A 26 38.87 20.94 3.42
CA SER A 26 37.95 22.00 3.00
C SER A 26 38.60 22.81 1.88
N THR A 27 38.66 22.19 0.70
CA THR A 27 39.01 22.90 -0.52
C THR A 27 37.78 23.71 -0.90
N GLN A 28 37.67 24.94 -0.38
CA GLN A 28 36.68 25.89 -0.89
C GLN A 28 36.96 26.10 -2.39
N LYS A 29 36.19 25.42 -3.24
CA LYS A 29 36.05 25.79 -4.64
C LYS A 29 35.45 27.20 -4.67
N SER A 30 36.27 28.19 -4.99
CA SER A 30 35.85 29.56 -5.20
C SER A 30 34.78 29.61 -6.31
N GLY A 31 33.58 30.05 -5.96
CA GLY A 31 32.46 30.26 -6.90
C GLY A 31 31.12 29.62 -6.49
N TRP A 32 31.10 28.67 -5.56
CA TRP A 32 29.84 28.09 -5.06
C TRP A 32 29.38 28.81 -3.79
N PRO A 33 28.07 29.12 -3.66
CA PRO A 33 27.53 29.62 -2.40
C PRO A 33 27.68 28.55 -1.30
N ASN A 34 27.73 28.99 -0.05
CA ASN A 34 27.78 28.06 1.09
C ASN A 34 26.58 27.09 1.02
N PRO A 35 26.81 25.77 1.18
CA PRO A 35 25.74 24.79 1.13
C PRO A 35 24.71 25.10 2.22
N VAL A 36 23.45 25.21 1.82
CA VAL A 36 22.35 25.45 2.74
C VAL A 36 21.91 24.12 3.34
N ASN A 37 21.69 24.08 4.66
CA ASN A 37 21.17 22.90 5.33
C ASN A 37 19.69 22.70 4.95
N ILE A 38 19.44 21.83 3.98
CA ILE A 38 18.08 21.49 3.50
C ILE A 38 17.20 20.88 4.60
N LEU A 39 17.78 20.34 5.67
CA LEU A 39 17.03 19.76 6.80
C LEU A 39 16.52 20.85 7.75
N GLU A 40 17.20 21.99 7.82
CA GLU A 40 16.77 23.16 8.60
C GLU A 40 15.72 23.99 7.87
N MET A 41 15.67 23.90 6.53
CA MET A 41 14.61 24.50 5.69
C MET A 41 13.30 23.70 5.73
N ARG A 42 12.92 23.16 6.89
CA ARG A 42 11.61 22.52 7.08
C ARG A 42 10.54 23.58 7.23
N HIS A 43 9.92 23.97 6.12
CA HIS A 43 8.65 24.68 6.16
C HIS A 43 7.61 23.81 6.90
N ARG A 44 6.75 24.46 7.70
CA ARG A 44 5.63 23.78 8.35
C ARG A 44 4.76 23.15 7.27
N VAL A 45 4.66 21.81 7.29
CA VAL A 45 3.78 21.08 6.37
C VAL A 45 2.34 21.41 6.72
N PRO A 46 1.50 21.84 5.76
CA PRO A 46 0.09 22.08 6.01
C PRO A 46 -0.62 20.77 6.39
N SER A 47 -1.67 20.87 7.21
CA SER A 47 -2.49 19.71 7.55
C SER A 47 -3.20 19.15 6.31
N PHE A 48 -3.49 17.85 6.34
CA PHE A 48 -4.24 17.19 5.28
C PHE A 48 -5.65 17.81 5.11
N PRO A 49 -6.04 18.26 3.90
CA PRO A 49 -7.32 18.92 3.65
C PRO A 49 -8.45 17.91 3.50
N ILE A 50 -9.03 17.48 4.63
CA ILE A 50 -10.09 16.46 4.65
C ILE A 50 -11.38 16.92 3.94
N GLU A 51 -11.52 18.23 3.68
CA GLU A 51 -12.58 18.88 2.91
C GLU A 51 -12.61 18.57 1.42
N PHE A 52 -11.50 18.11 0.86
CA PHE A 52 -11.48 17.70 -0.54
C PHE A 52 -11.95 16.27 -0.74
N LEU A 53 -12.19 15.53 0.35
CA LEU A 53 -12.71 14.18 0.26
C LEU A 53 -14.23 14.18 0.07
N PRO A 54 -14.76 13.28 -0.78
CA PRO A 54 -16.18 13.00 -0.82
C PRO A 54 -16.75 12.70 0.57
N THR A 55 -17.95 13.20 0.85
CA THR A 55 -18.60 13.13 2.17
C THR A 55 -18.56 11.72 2.81
N PRO A 56 -18.86 10.62 2.09
CA PRO A 56 -18.82 9.28 2.70
C PRO A 56 -17.44 8.87 3.19
N PHE A 57 -16.37 9.30 2.51
CA PHE A 57 -14.99 8.98 2.88
C PHE A 57 -14.50 9.85 4.02
N ARG A 58 -14.87 11.14 4.02
CA ARG A 58 -14.56 12.05 5.12
C ARG A 58 -15.05 11.49 6.45
N SER A 59 -16.33 11.11 6.56
CA SER A 59 -16.89 10.59 7.83
C SER A 59 -16.20 9.31 8.29
N LEU A 60 -15.80 8.43 7.34
CA LEU A 60 -15.04 7.23 7.67
C LEU A 60 -13.63 7.57 8.20
N ILE A 61 -12.95 8.52 7.58
CA ILE A 61 -11.58 8.92 7.95
C ILE A 61 -11.57 9.65 9.29
N GLU A 62 -12.56 10.51 9.55
CA GLU A 62 -12.76 11.15 10.85
C GLU A 62 -13.00 10.10 11.95
N ASP A 63 -13.92 9.14 11.75
CA ASP A 63 -14.15 8.05 12.71
C ASP A 63 -12.87 7.27 13.01
N ILE A 64 -12.12 6.89 11.97
CA ILE A 64 -10.85 6.16 12.14
C ILE A 64 -9.83 7.02 12.87
N GLY A 65 -9.62 8.27 12.46
CA GLY A 65 -8.63 9.17 13.07
C GLY A 65 -8.93 9.44 14.54
N ASP A 66 -10.19 9.72 14.86
CA ASP A 66 -10.64 10.02 16.22
C ASP A 66 -10.55 8.80 17.13
N ARG A 67 -10.87 7.59 16.63
CA ARG A 67 -10.77 6.36 17.45
C ARG A 67 -9.35 5.89 17.64
N THR A 68 -8.49 6.09 16.64
CA THR A 68 -7.09 5.66 16.68
C THR A 68 -6.17 6.71 17.29
N GLN A 69 -6.66 7.95 17.44
CA GLN A 69 -5.88 9.12 17.86
C GLN A 69 -4.64 9.30 16.96
N THR A 70 -4.84 9.22 15.64
CA THR A 70 -3.79 9.35 14.63
C THR A 70 -4.15 10.41 13.58
N HIS A 71 -3.16 10.85 12.80
CA HIS A 71 -3.38 11.80 11.71
C HIS A 71 -4.30 11.21 10.64
N TYR A 72 -5.28 12.01 10.17
CA TYR A 72 -6.25 11.61 9.15
C TYR A 72 -5.60 11.13 7.84
N GLU A 73 -4.40 11.62 7.51
CA GLU A 73 -3.65 11.20 6.32
C GLU A 73 -3.26 9.71 6.35
N PHE A 74 -3.13 9.09 7.53
CA PHE A 74 -2.76 7.67 7.67
C PHE A 74 -3.86 6.72 7.19
N SER A 75 -5.13 7.15 7.22
CA SER A 75 -6.27 6.40 6.66
C SER A 75 -6.69 6.95 5.30
N ALA A 76 -6.59 8.27 5.08
CA ALA A 76 -7.02 8.91 3.83
C ALA A 76 -6.20 8.47 2.61
N ILE A 77 -4.86 8.47 2.72
CA ILE A 77 -3.99 8.12 1.59
C ILE A 77 -4.23 6.66 1.13
N PRO A 78 -4.21 5.64 2.01
CA PRO A 78 -4.51 4.27 1.61
C PRO A 78 -5.91 4.10 1.00
N LEU A 79 -6.93 4.78 1.54
CA LEU A 79 -8.29 4.71 1.02
C LEU A 79 -8.38 5.26 -0.41
N MET A 80 -7.80 6.43 -0.67
CA MET A 80 -7.81 7.04 -2.00
C MET A 80 -7.07 6.18 -3.02
N VAL A 81 -5.91 5.62 -2.66
CA VAL A 81 -5.15 4.72 -3.53
C VAL A 81 -5.95 3.46 -3.85
N ALA A 82 -6.61 2.86 -2.85
CA ALA A 82 -7.46 1.69 -3.08
C ALA A 82 -8.66 1.98 -3.99
N ILE A 83 -9.27 3.16 -3.87
CA ILE A 83 -10.36 3.59 -4.75
C ILE A 83 -9.84 3.82 -6.17
N GLY A 84 -8.70 4.50 -6.32
CA GLY A 84 -8.05 4.69 -7.62
C GLY A 84 -7.73 3.36 -8.30
N ALA A 85 -7.24 2.39 -7.54
CA ALA A 85 -6.99 1.03 -8.02
C ALA A 85 -8.29 0.30 -8.43
N ALA A 86 -9.37 0.45 -7.64
CA ALA A 86 -10.66 -0.17 -7.93
C ALA A 86 -11.35 0.43 -9.17
N ILE A 87 -11.16 1.72 -9.44
CA ILE A 87 -11.65 2.37 -10.67
C ILE A 87 -10.76 1.95 -11.85
N GLY A 88 -9.43 1.91 -11.66
CA GLY A 88 -8.48 1.56 -12.69
C GLY A 88 -8.63 2.46 -13.92
N THR A 89 -8.77 1.84 -15.09
CA THR A 89 -8.96 2.54 -16.38
C THR A 89 -10.42 2.62 -16.83
N SER A 90 -11.37 2.25 -15.95
CA SER A 90 -12.80 2.27 -16.29
C SER A 90 -13.39 3.68 -16.39
N ALA A 91 -12.77 4.65 -15.71
CA ALA A 91 -13.14 6.06 -15.78
C ALA A 91 -11.92 6.92 -16.11
N VAL A 92 -12.16 7.99 -16.85
CA VAL A 92 -11.12 8.95 -17.29
C VAL A 92 -11.64 10.35 -17.06
N LEU A 93 -10.81 11.20 -16.46
CA LEU A 93 -11.09 12.59 -16.17
C LEU A 93 -10.58 13.45 -17.32
N GLN A 94 -11.41 14.40 -17.76
CA GLN A 94 -11.02 15.46 -18.70
C GLN A 94 -10.99 16.78 -17.91
N PRO A 95 -9.82 17.28 -17.49
CA PRO A 95 -9.76 18.43 -16.58
C PRO A 95 -10.31 19.73 -17.19
N LYS A 96 -10.23 19.87 -18.51
CA LYS A 96 -10.65 21.06 -19.25
C LYS A 96 -11.84 20.74 -20.15
N GLU A 97 -12.88 21.56 -20.10
CA GLU A 97 -14.11 21.33 -20.87
C GLU A 97 -13.89 21.25 -22.39
N HIS A 98 -13.04 22.13 -22.94
CA HIS A 98 -12.83 22.24 -24.39
C HIS A 98 -11.57 21.54 -24.91
N ASP A 99 -10.71 21.03 -24.03
CA ASP A 99 -9.50 20.30 -24.41
C ASP A 99 -9.77 18.80 -24.22
N THR A 100 -10.20 18.16 -25.29
CA THR A 100 -10.64 16.75 -25.29
C THR A 100 -9.49 15.74 -25.35
N GLU A 101 -8.28 16.22 -25.66
CA GLU A 101 -7.07 15.40 -25.75
C GLU A 101 -6.47 15.14 -24.37
N TRP A 102 -6.56 16.12 -23.46
CA TRP A 102 -6.08 15.93 -22.09
C TRP A 102 -7.02 15.06 -21.26
N ARG A 103 -6.61 13.81 -21.07
CA ARG A 103 -7.35 12.77 -20.36
C ARG A 103 -6.48 12.07 -19.35
N GLU A 104 -6.95 11.99 -18.10
CA GLU A 104 -6.21 11.41 -16.98
C GLU A 104 -6.99 10.27 -16.33
N SER A 105 -6.32 9.14 -16.09
CA SER A 105 -6.88 8.04 -15.30
C SER A 105 -6.68 8.32 -13.82
N PRO A 106 -7.59 7.90 -12.92
CA PRO A 106 -7.40 7.99 -11.46
C PRO A 106 -6.41 6.93 -10.94
N ALA A 107 -5.33 6.67 -11.68
CA ALA A 107 -4.24 5.78 -11.28
C ALA A 107 -3.38 6.47 -10.20
N LEU A 108 -3.89 6.44 -8.97
CA LEU A 108 -3.25 7.06 -7.82
C LEU A 108 -2.16 6.17 -7.22
N TRP A 109 -1.02 6.78 -6.90
CA TRP A 109 0.06 6.17 -6.14
C TRP A 109 0.27 7.00 -4.87
N GLY A 110 0.41 6.33 -3.74
CA GLY A 110 0.54 7.02 -2.46
C GLY A 110 1.28 6.19 -1.44
N ILE A 111 2.04 6.87 -0.59
CA ILE A 111 2.79 6.26 0.52
C ILE A 111 2.67 7.13 1.76
N VAL A 112 2.47 6.48 2.91
CA VAL A 112 2.45 7.14 4.21
C VAL A 112 3.84 7.01 4.84
N ILE A 113 4.51 8.14 5.06
CA ILE A 113 5.82 8.20 5.70
C ILE A 113 5.65 8.74 7.11
N ALA A 114 5.97 7.92 8.11
CA ALA A 114 5.94 8.31 9.51
C ALA A 114 7.01 7.53 10.30
N ALA A 115 7.46 8.13 11.40
CA ALA A 115 8.42 7.51 12.31
C ALA A 115 7.97 6.10 12.74
N SER A 116 8.94 5.26 13.10
CA SER A 116 8.61 3.96 13.69
C SER A 116 7.84 4.16 14.99
N GLY A 117 6.80 3.36 15.23
CA GLY A 117 5.93 3.51 16.40
C GLY A 117 4.82 4.56 16.26
N SER A 118 4.73 5.32 15.17
CA SER A 118 3.66 6.32 14.94
C SER A 118 2.26 5.73 14.68
N LYS A 119 2.04 4.44 14.95
CA LYS A 119 0.76 3.73 14.80
C LYS A 119 0.14 3.78 13.38
N LYS A 120 0.92 4.07 12.34
CA LYS A 120 0.46 4.21 10.93
C LYS A 120 -0.29 2.99 10.38
N SER A 121 0.08 1.78 10.78
CA SER A 121 -0.50 0.55 10.21
C SER A 121 -1.97 0.35 10.59
N HIS A 122 -2.36 0.71 11.81
CA HIS A 122 -3.72 0.46 12.31
C HIS A 122 -4.82 1.25 11.56
N PRO A 123 -4.73 2.59 11.39
CA PRO A 123 -5.69 3.35 10.59
C PRO A 123 -5.66 2.97 9.10
N ALA A 124 -4.49 2.61 8.55
CA ALA A 124 -4.38 2.13 7.17
C ALA A 124 -5.16 0.82 6.96
N THR A 125 -4.98 -0.17 7.84
CA THR A 125 -5.75 -1.43 7.79
C THR A 125 -7.25 -1.20 7.98
N ALA A 126 -7.64 -0.26 8.84
CA ALA A 126 -9.05 0.08 9.04
C ALA A 126 -9.68 0.67 7.75
N ALA A 127 -8.96 1.57 7.08
CA ALA A 127 -9.37 2.15 5.81
C ALA A 127 -9.48 1.10 4.69
N LEU A 128 -8.57 0.13 4.65
CA LEU A 128 -8.51 -0.93 3.65
C LEU A 128 -9.37 -2.16 3.96
N LYS A 129 -10.19 -2.12 5.03
CA LYS A 129 -11.00 -3.25 5.50
C LYS A 129 -11.89 -3.85 4.41
N SER A 130 -12.48 -3.01 3.56
CA SER A 130 -13.33 -3.47 2.46
C SER A 130 -12.53 -4.27 1.42
N SER A 131 -11.34 -3.78 1.04
CA SER A 131 -10.44 -4.50 0.14
C SER A 131 -9.98 -5.82 0.74
N THR A 132 -9.65 -5.85 2.04
CA THR A 132 -9.29 -7.12 2.72
C THR A 132 -10.44 -8.13 2.70
N LYS A 133 -11.68 -7.70 2.96
CA LYS A 133 -12.87 -8.58 2.86
C LYS A 133 -13.08 -9.12 1.46
N LEU A 134 -12.86 -8.30 0.44
CA LEU A 134 -12.99 -8.73 -0.96
C LEU A 134 -11.91 -9.74 -1.34
N GLN A 135 -10.66 -9.52 -0.92
CA GLN A 135 -9.57 -10.47 -1.10
C GLN A 135 -9.88 -11.82 -0.42
N GLN A 136 -10.43 -11.80 0.80
CA GLN A 136 -10.86 -13.03 1.49
C GLN A 136 -11.92 -13.79 0.70
N LYS A 137 -12.92 -13.10 0.15
CA LYS A 137 -13.93 -13.73 -0.71
C LYS A 137 -13.31 -14.37 -1.95
N PHE A 138 -12.35 -13.70 -2.59
CA PHE A 138 -11.63 -14.27 -3.74
C PHE A 138 -10.80 -15.49 -3.38
N GLU A 139 -10.25 -15.54 -2.17
CA GLU A 139 -9.54 -16.72 -1.66
C GLU A 139 -10.49 -17.87 -1.38
N GLU A 140 -11.66 -17.61 -0.80
CA GLU A 140 -12.69 -18.62 -0.58
C GLU A 140 -13.19 -19.22 -1.90
N ASP A 141 -13.47 -18.39 -2.91
CA ASP A 141 -13.86 -18.84 -4.25
C ASP A 141 -12.75 -19.67 -4.89
N HIS A 142 -11.51 -19.17 -4.85
CA HIS A 142 -10.35 -19.87 -5.42
C HIS A 142 -10.10 -21.23 -4.76
N ASN A 143 -10.26 -21.33 -3.44
CA ASN A 143 -10.09 -22.59 -2.73
C ASN A 143 -11.12 -23.64 -3.16
N LYS A 144 -12.38 -23.23 -3.38
CA LYS A 144 -13.43 -24.12 -3.90
C LYS A 144 -13.09 -24.60 -5.31
N ASP A 145 -12.73 -23.68 -6.20
CA ASP A 145 -12.34 -24.01 -7.57
C ASP A 145 -11.13 -24.94 -7.58
N LEU A 146 -10.18 -24.74 -6.66
CA LEU A 146 -8.98 -25.56 -6.53
C LEU A 146 -9.30 -26.97 -6.04
N GLU A 147 -10.23 -27.13 -5.10
CA GLU A 147 -10.71 -28.44 -4.64
C GLU A 147 -11.41 -29.22 -5.77
N GLU A 148 -12.23 -28.55 -6.58
CA GLU A 148 -12.89 -29.15 -7.75
C GLU A 148 -11.86 -29.57 -8.80
N TYR A 149 -10.94 -28.66 -9.14
CA TYR A 149 -9.81 -28.94 -10.02
C TYR A 149 -8.97 -30.14 -9.54
N GLN A 150 -8.69 -30.25 -8.25
CA GLN A 150 -7.90 -31.37 -7.71
C GLN A 150 -8.61 -32.72 -7.91
N LYS A 151 -9.93 -32.76 -7.75
CA LYS A 151 -10.73 -33.97 -7.98
C LYS A 151 -10.72 -34.35 -9.46
N GLU A 152 -10.96 -33.38 -10.35
CA GLU A 152 -10.94 -33.57 -11.80
C GLU A 152 -9.56 -34.01 -12.28
N TYR A 153 -8.50 -33.36 -11.79
CA TYR A 153 -7.12 -33.67 -12.13
C TYR A 153 -6.72 -35.06 -11.65
N ALA A 154 -7.17 -35.50 -10.46
CA ALA A 154 -6.94 -36.85 -9.97
C ALA A 154 -7.66 -37.90 -10.84
N ALA A 155 -8.91 -37.63 -11.23
CA ALA A 155 -9.68 -38.50 -12.12
C ALA A 155 -9.07 -38.56 -13.53
N TRP A 156 -8.63 -37.43 -14.07
CA TRP A 156 -7.91 -37.35 -15.34
C TRP A 156 -6.60 -38.13 -15.27
N LYS A 157 -5.76 -37.87 -14.26
CA LYS A 157 -4.47 -38.55 -14.09
C LYS A 157 -4.59 -40.07 -13.97
N ALA A 158 -5.69 -40.59 -13.42
CA ALA A 158 -5.95 -42.02 -13.33
C ALA A 158 -6.32 -42.67 -14.68
N ASN A 159 -6.83 -41.90 -15.64
CA ASN A 159 -7.39 -42.40 -16.91
C ASN A 159 -6.68 -41.85 -18.17
N ALA A 160 -5.77 -40.90 -18.03
CA ALA A 160 -5.22 -40.14 -19.15
C ALA A 160 -3.94 -40.74 -19.74
N ASP A 161 -3.85 -40.67 -21.08
CA ASP A 161 -2.63 -40.86 -21.86
C ASP A 161 -1.74 -39.60 -21.71
N PRO A 162 -0.44 -39.72 -21.39
CA PRO A 162 0.45 -38.58 -21.10
C PRO A 162 0.56 -37.50 -22.18
N ASP A 163 0.10 -37.76 -23.40
CA ASP A 163 0.16 -36.83 -24.55
C ASP A 163 -1.19 -36.11 -24.84
N SER A 164 -2.20 -36.28 -23.97
CA SER A 164 -3.53 -35.66 -24.17
C SER A 164 -3.57 -34.19 -23.75
N GLU A 165 -3.90 -33.29 -24.68
CA GLU A 165 -4.14 -31.85 -24.44
C GLU A 165 -5.37 -31.56 -23.56
N ALA A 166 -6.15 -32.57 -23.16
CA ALA A 166 -7.38 -32.40 -22.39
C ALA A 166 -7.17 -32.26 -20.86
N ALA A 167 -5.98 -31.89 -20.40
CA ALA A 167 -5.71 -31.71 -18.98
C ALA A 167 -6.61 -30.57 -18.41
N PRO A 168 -7.26 -30.78 -17.25
CA PRO A 168 -8.04 -29.72 -16.64
C PRO A 168 -7.15 -28.51 -16.33
N HIS A 169 -7.71 -27.31 -16.41
CA HIS A 169 -6.96 -26.06 -16.22
C HIS A 169 -6.96 -25.66 -14.74
N LYS A 170 -5.77 -25.39 -14.19
CA LYS A 170 -5.64 -24.96 -12.80
C LYS A 170 -6.30 -23.59 -12.60
N PRO A 171 -7.18 -23.41 -11.60
CA PRO A 171 -7.82 -22.12 -11.36
C PRO A 171 -6.79 -21.04 -11.03
N ILE A 172 -7.05 -19.81 -11.47
CA ILE A 172 -6.20 -18.65 -11.24
C ILE A 172 -6.68 -17.92 -9.99
N ARG A 173 -5.75 -17.57 -9.10
CA ARG A 173 -6.07 -16.75 -7.91
C ARG A 173 -6.25 -15.29 -8.31
N ARG A 174 -7.36 -14.70 -7.90
CA ARG A 174 -7.60 -13.26 -8.02
C ARG A 174 -6.99 -12.54 -6.81
N THR A 175 -6.13 -11.56 -7.08
CA THR A 175 -5.38 -10.82 -6.06
C THR A 175 -5.56 -9.32 -6.29
N ILE A 176 -6.03 -8.59 -5.29
CA ILE A 176 -6.22 -7.13 -5.36
C ILE A 176 -5.31 -6.37 -4.41
N MET A 177 -4.60 -7.08 -3.53
CA MET A 177 -3.71 -6.49 -2.54
C MET A 177 -2.44 -7.33 -2.39
N VAL A 178 -1.30 -6.66 -2.34
CA VAL A 178 0.02 -7.28 -2.13
C VAL A 178 0.70 -6.57 -0.97
N ASN A 179 1.08 -7.34 0.05
CA ASN A 179 1.78 -6.81 1.24
C ASN A 179 3.29 -7.05 1.19
N ASP A 180 3.74 -8.02 0.38
CA ASP A 180 5.16 -8.32 0.19
C ASP A 180 5.63 -7.78 -1.17
N ALA A 181 6.60 -6.87 -1.14
CA ALA A 181 7.15 -6.22 -2.33
C ALA A 181 8.29 -7.03 -2.99
N THR A 182 8.40 -8.33 -2.70
CA THR A 182 9.33 -9.21 -3.41
C THR A 182 8.92 -9.38 -4.89
N GLN A 183 9.92 -9.56 -5.76
CA GLN A 183 9.68 -9.76 -7.19
C GLN A 183 8.76 -10.97 -7.47
N GLU A 184 8.89 -12.03 -6.67
CA GLU A 184 8.07 -13.23 -6.80
C GLU A 184 6.60 -12.99 -6.41
N ALA A 185 6.37 -12.27 -5.31
CA ALA A 185 5.03 -11.89 -4.89
C ALA A 185 4.34 -11.01 -5.94
N LEU A 186 5.07 -10.06 -6.53
CA LEU A 186 4.57 -9.22 -7.62
C LEU A 186 4.35 -10.01 -8.92
N ALA A 187 5.22 -10.96 -9.25
CA ALA A 187 5.07 -11.80 -10.45
C ALA A 187 3.80 -12.66 -10.40
N SER A 188 3.37 -13.07 -9.20
CA SER A 188 2.10 -13.79 -9.01
C SER A 188 0.86 -12.95 -9.34
N CYS A 189 0.98 -11.62 -9.39
CA CYS A 189 -0.10 -10.68 -9.67
C CYS A 189 -0.27 -10.34 -11.17
N LYS A 190 0.29 -11.14 -12.08
CA LYS A 190 0.16 -10.92 -13.53
C LYS A 190 -1.27 -11.01 -14.08
N ASN A 191 -2.22 -11.56 -13.32
CA ASN A 191 -3.58 -11.83 -13.78
C ASN A 191 -4.64 -10.87 -13.23
N VAL A 192 -4.25 -9.69 -12.75
CA VAL A 192 -5.13 -8.77 -12.02
C VAL A 192 -6.09 -7.98 -12.92
N LEU A 193 -5.95 -7.99 -14.26
CA LEU A 193 -6.69 -7.06 -15.12
C LEU A 193 -7.23 -7.63 -16.46
N THR A 194 -7.36 -8.95 -16.62
CA THR A 194 -7.87 -9.51 -17.89
C THR A 194 -9.39 -9.53 -18.04
N ASP A 195 -10.17 -9.42 -16.96
CA ASP A 195 -11.61 -9.75 -17.01
C ASP A 195 -12.58 -8.56 -17.15
N PHE A 196 -12.10 -7.31 -17.14
CA PHE A 196 -12.99 -6.15 -17.28
C PHE A 196 -13.56 -5.96 -18.71
N LYS A 197 -12.98 -6.64 -19.71
CA LYS A 197 -13.36 -6.53 -21.13
C LYS A 197 -14.72 -7.17 -21.51
N SER A 198 -15.40 -7.84 -20.58
CA SER A 198 -16.67 -8.55 -20.86
C SER A 198 -17.94 -7.69 -20.74
N LEU A 199 -17.84 -6.43 -20.32
CA LEU A 199 -18.98 -5.51 -20.20
C LEU A 199 -19.07 -4.54 -21.40
N GLY A 200 -19.29 -5.08 -22.60
CA GLY A 200 -19.72 -4.30 -23.77
C GLY A 200 -21.25 -4.32 -23.93
N PRO A 201 -21.88 -3.25 -24.47
CA PRO A 201 -23.33 -3.17 -24.61
C PRO A 201 -23.81 -4.04 -25.79
N SER A 202 -23.96 -5.34 -25.60
CA SER A 202 -24.76 -6.17 -26.53
C SER A 202 -25.34 -7.48 -25.95
N ASP A 203 -24.95 -7.93 -24.76
CA ASP A 203 -25.47 -9.20 -24.20
C ASP A 203 -26.68 -8.99 -23.27
N ALA A 204 -27.76 -8.43 -23.82
CA ALA A 204 -29.08 -8.47 -23.19
C ALA A 204 -29.72 -9.85 -23.46
N GLY A 205 -29.32 -10.87 -22.69
CA GLY A 205 -30.00 -12.18 -22.79
C GLY A 205 -29.36 -13.41 -22.17
N LYS A 206 -28.17 -13.34 -21.55
CA LYS A 206 -27.55 -14.50 -20.88
C LYS A 206 -27.50 -14.31 -19.36
N PRO A 207 -27.72 -15.37 -18.56
CA PRO A 207 -27.69 -15.28 -17.11
C PRO A 207 -26.33 -14.77 -16.64
N ALA A 208 -26.35 -13.75 -15.79
CA ALA A 208 -25.19 -13.05 -15.26
C ALA A 208 -24.13 -14.04 -14.75
N ARG A 209 -23.01 -14.15 -15.47
CA ARG A 209 -21.80 -14.78 -14.93
C ARG A 209 -21.12 -13.71 -14.08
N ASN A 210 -20.97 -14.02 -12.80
CA ASN A 210 -20.48 -13.13 -11.75
C ASN A 210 -19.21 -12.36 -12.17
N THR A 211 -19.38 -11.09 -12.50
CA THR A 211 -18.30 -10.13 -12.76
C THR A 211 -17.75 -9.63 -11.42
N CYS A 212 -16.43 -9.65 -11.24
CA CYS A 212 -15.75 -9.20 -10.02
C CYS A 212 -14.66 -8.17 -10.37
N LEU A 213 -14.55 -7.18 -9.47
CA LEU A 213 -13.62 -6.04 -9.46
C LEU A 213 -12.15 -6.46 -9.56
#